data_AF-A0A7S2GRD7-F1
#
_entry.id   AF-A0A7S2GRD7-F1
#
_cell.length_a   1.000
_cell.length_b   1.000
_cell.length_c   1.000
_cell.angle_alpha   90.00
_cell.angle_beta   90.00
_cell.angle_gamma   90.00
#
_symmetry.space_group_name_H-M   'P 1'
#
loop_
_entity.id
_entity.type
_entity.pdbx_description
1 polymer ?
#
loop_
_entity_poly.entity_id
_entity_poly.type
_entity_poly.pdbx_seq_one_letter_code
_entity_poly.pdbx_strand_id
1 'polypeptide(L)'
;KPSPMGVVVSAFFFTSVNGYINGRYLSEFAIYSDGYLQTPCFIIGSLLFWGGLFINHQSDSILRRLRKPGESGYKIPHGGMFTYISGANFFGEILEWIG
;
A
#
# COMPACT_ATOMS: atom_id res chain seq x y z
N LYS A 1 18.92 -5.94 -7.47
CA LYS A 1 19.50 -4.82 -8.25
C LYS A 1 19.71 -3.67 -7.28
N PRO A 2 20.84 -2.95 -7.33
CA PRO A 2 21.05 -1.79 -6.47
C PRO A 2 20.05 -0.69 -6.80
N SER A 3 19.55 -0.01 -5.77
CA SER A 3 18.68 1.16 -5.93
C SER A 3 19.51 2.44 -5.95
N PRO A 4 19.22 3.42 -6.82
CA PRO A 4 19.93 4.70 -6.81
C PRO A 4 19.74 5.45 -5.49
N MET A 5 20.83 5.96 -4.89
CA MET A 5 20.78 6.63 -3.58
C MET A 5 19.90 7.88 -3.57
N GLY A 6 19.87 8.65 -4.67
CA GLY A 6 18.99 9.82 -4.77
C GLY A 6 17.51 9.46 -4.61
N VAL A 7 17.07 8.32 -5.15
CA VAL A 7 15.69 7.84 -5.00
C VAL A 7 15.39 7.47 -3.54
N VAL A 8 16.35 6.82 -2.86
CA VAL A 8 16.20 6.43 -1.45
C VAL A 8 16.05 7.67 -0.55
N VAL A 9 16.89 8.69 -0.75
CA VAL A 9 16.82 9.94 0.01
C VAL A 9 15.50 10.66 -0.24
N SER A 10 15.06 10.76 -1.50
CA SER A 10 13.78 11.37 -1.84
C SER A 10 12.59 10.61 -1.22
N ALA A 11 12.62 9.28 -1.23
CA ALA A 11 11.58 8.46 -0.61
C ALA A 11 11.54 8.67 0.91
N PHE A 12 12.70 8.70 1.57
CA PHE A 12 12.79 8.96 3.01
C PHE A 12 12.25 10.34 3.40
N PHE A 13 12.60 11.37 2.63
CA PHE A 13 12.08 12.72 2.86
C PHE A 13 10.55 12.75 2.69
N PHE A 14 10.04 12.17 1.59
CA PHE A 14 8.61 12.11 1.33
C PHE A 14 7.86 11.37 2.44
N THR A 15 8.30 10.18 2.84
CA THR A 15 7.59 9.39 3.87
C THR A 15 7.65 10.04 5.25
N SER A 16 8.74 10.74 5.58
CA SER A 16 8.86 11.49 6.84
C SER A 16 7.84 12.63 6.91
N VAL A 17 7.77 13.44 5.84
CA VAL A 17 6.83 14.57 5.77
C VAL A 17 5.39 14.07 5.69
N ASN A 18 5.10 13.08 4.83
CA ASN A 18 3.77 12.50 4.69
C ASN A 18 3.26 11.88 6.00
N GLY A 19 4.12 11.13 6.69
CA GLY A 19 3.81 10.55 8.00
C GLY A 19 3.54 11.61 9.07
N TYR A 20 4.35 12.68 9.11
CA TYR A 20 4.12 13.80 10.02
C TYR A 20 2.78 14.49 9.76
N ILE A 21 2.45 14.81 8.50
CA ILE A 21 1.20 15.49 8.14
C ILE A 21 -0.01 14.66 8.56
N ASN A 22 -0.05 13.37 8.17
CA ASN A 22 -1.17 12.49 8.52
C ASN A 22 -1.28 12.28 10.03
N GLY A 23 -0.15 12.00 10.70
CA GLY A 23 -0.12 11.78 12.14
C GLY A 23 -0.59 13.02 12.92
N ARG A 24 -0.11 14.21 12.54
CA ARG A 24 -0.50 15.48 13.16
C ARG A 24 -1.97 15.81 12.92
N TYR A 25 -2.47 15.54 11.71
CA TYR A 25 -3.88 15.75 11.40
C TYR A 25 -4.77 14.86 12.25
N LEU A 26 -4.49 13.55 12.29
CA LEU A 26 -5.30 12.58 13.02
C LEU A 26 -5.26 12.77 14.54
N SER A 27 -4.12 13.19 15.10
CA SER A 27 -3.97 13.31 16.56
C SER A 27 -4.51 14.62 17.13
N GLU A 28 -4.47 15.72 16.38
CA GLU A 28 -4.79 17.04 16.93
C GLU A 28 -5.88 17.82 16.18
N PHE A 29 -6.05 17.58 14.88
CA PHE A 29 -6.95 18.39 14.05
C PHE A 29 -8.24 17.68 13.64
N ALA A 30 -8.21 16.35 13.54
CA ALA A 30 -9.38 15.56 13.18
C ALA A 30 -10.39 15.54 14.33
N ILE A 31 -11.63 15.96 14.04
CA ILE A 31 -12.75 15.94 14.98
C ILE A 31 -13.74 14.89 14.48
N TYR A 32 -13.94 13.85 15.29
CA TYR A 32 -14.87 12.75 15.00
C TYR A 32 -16.11 12.88 15.88
N SER A 33 -17.29 12.63 15.31
CA SER A 33 -18.53 12.60 16.08
C SER A 33 -18.63 11.33 16.93
N ASP A 34 -19.45 11.37 17.98
CA ASP A 34 -19.83 10.17 18.68
C ASP A 34 -20.44 9.15 17.70
N GLY A 35 -19.95 7.92 17.77
CA GLY A 35 -20.38 6.86 16.86
C GLY A 35 -19.80 6.95 15.43
N TYR A 36 -18.72 7.69 15.21
CA TYR A 36 -18.07 7.77 13.89
C TYR A 36 -17.69 6.39 13.32
N LEU A 37 -17.33 5.44 14.19
CA LEU A 37 -16.96 4.07 13.79
C LEU A 37 -18.13 3.28 13.17
N GLN A 38 -19.37 3.68 13.45
CA GLN A 38 -20.58 3.06 12.90
C GLN A 38 -21.02 3.74 11.59
N THR A 39 -20.36 4.83 11.19
CA THR A 39 -20.71 5.51 9.94
C THR A 39 -20.37 4.62 8.74
N PRO A 40 -21.19 4.63 7.67
CA PRO A 40 -20.89 3.88 6.46
C PRO A 40 -19.52 4.25 5.86
N CYS A 41 -19.10 5.52 5.96
CA CYS A 41 -17.80 5.96 5.47
C CYS A 41 -16.65 5.25 6.20
N PHE A 42 -16.68 5.19 7.54
CA PHE A 42 -15.64 4.50 8.30
C PHE A 42 -15.62 2.99 8.02
N ILE A 43 -16.79 2.37 7.93
CA ILE A 43 -16.90 0.92 7.68
C ILE A 43 -16.40 0.58 6.27
N ILE A 44 -16.88 1.29 5.24
CA ILE A 44 -16.47 1.05 3.85
C ILE A 44 -14.99 1.40 3.68
N GLY A 45 -14.51 2.52 4.23
CA GLY A 45 -13.10 2.90 4.22
C GLY A 45 -12.22 1.83 4.84
N SER A 46 -12.59 1.33 6.02
CA SER A 46 -11.87 0.23 6.69
C SER A 46 -11.83 -1.06 5.85
N LEU A 47 -12.94 -1.42 5.20
CA LEU A 47 -12.98 -2.59 4.32
C LEU A 47 -12.09 -2.42 3.08
N LEU A 48 -12.05 -1.22 2.51
CA LEU A 48 -11.16 -0.87 1.40
C LEU A 48 -9.69 -0.91 1.85
N PHE A 49 -9.38 -0.31 3.00
CA PHE A 49 -8.04 -0.31 3.59
C PHE A 49 -7.51 -1.74 3.76
N TRP A 50 -8.23 -2.58 4.50
CA TRP A 50 -7.80 -3.96 4.78
C TRP A 50 -7.80 -4.85 3.53
N GLY A 51 -8.77 -4.67 2.63
CA GLY A 51 -8.83 -5.38 1.35
C GLY A 51 -7.66 -5.01 0.44
N GLY A 52 -7.36 -3.71 0.33
CA GLY A 52 -6.23 -3.16 -0.42
C GLY A 52 -4.90 -3.67 0.12
N LEU A 53 -4.69 -3.57 1.44
CA LEU A 53 -3.50 -4.07 2.11
C LEU A 53 -3.29 -5.57 1.89
N PHE A 54 -4.35 -6.38 1.97
CA PHE A 54 -4.28 -7.81 1.68
C PHE A 54 -3.83 -8.08 0.24
N ILE A 55 -4.44 -7.39 -0.74
CA ILE A 55 -4.08 -7.52 -2.16
C ILE A 55 -2.63 -7.09 -2.39
N ASN A 56 -2.21 -5.96 -1.82
CA ASN A 56 -0.85 -5.44 -1.93
C ASN A 56 0.15 -6.47 -1.40
N HIS A 57 -0.03 -6.91 -0.15
CA HIS A 57 0.89 -7.83 0.50
C HIS A 57 0.93 -9.22 -0.17
N GLN A 58 -0.22 -9.73 -0.60
CA GLN A 58 -0.28 -11.00 -1.35
C GLN A 58 0.45 -10.87 -2.70
N SER A 59 0.22 -9.78 -3.44
CA SER A 59 0.83 -9.55 -4.75
C SER A 59 2.36 -9.42 -4.64
N ASP A 60 2.83 -8.68 -3.64
CA ASP A 60 4.26 -8.56 -3.35
C ASP A 60 4.90 -9.90 -2.93
N SER A 61 4.17 -10.74 -2.19
CA SER A 61 4.61 -12.10 -1.87
C SER A 61 4.78 -12.95 -3.14
N ILE A 62 3.86 -12.85 -4.10
CA ILE A 62 3.98 -13.53 -5.40
C ILE A 62 5.21 -13.02 -6.14
N LEU A 63 5.39 -11.69 -6.25
CA LEU A 63 6.53 -11.08 -6.95
C LEU A 63 7.88 -11.49 -6.34
N ARG A 64 7.98 -11.55 -5.01
CA ARG A 64 9.20 -12.01 -4.31
C ARG A 64 9.54 -13.46 -4.63
N ARG A 65 8.54 -14.33 -4.77
CA ARG A 65 8.73 -15.76 -5.09
C ARG A 65 9.15 -16.02 -6.54
N LEU A 66 9.00 -15.04 -7.45
CA LEU A 66 9.42 -15.21 -8.85
C LEU A 66 10.94 -15.35 -9.00
N ARG A 67 11.74 -14.94 -8.02
CA ARG A 67 13.20 -14.97 -8.07
C ARG A 67 13.77 -15.74 -6.90
N LYS A 68 14.70 -16.65 -7.18
CA LYS A 68 15.59 -17.20 -6.14
C LYS A 68 16.66 -16.17 -5.76
N PRO A 69 17.25 -16.23 -4.55
CA PRO A 69 18.39 -15.38 -4.20
C PRO A 69 19.50 -15.49 -5.26
N GLY A 70 19.97 -14.36 -5.79
CA GLY A 70 20.98 -14.29 -6.85
C GLY A 70 20.46 -14.39 -8.28
N GLU A 71 19.17 -14.74 -8.48
CA GLU A 71 18.57 -14.79 -9.82
C GLU A 71 18.26 -13.38 -10.35
N SER A 72 18.57 -13.15 -11.62
CA SER A 72 18.23 -11.94 -12.35
C SER A 72 17.36 -12.26 -13.56
N GLY A 73 16.44 -11.35 -13.90
CA GLY A 73 15.46 -11.56 -14.98
C GLY A 73 14.04 -11.19 -14.56
N TYR A 74 13.20 -10.84 -15.53
CA TYR A 74 11.76 -10.63 -15.31
C TYR A 74 11.00 -11.89 -15.70
N LYS A 75 9.97 -12.23 -14.92
CA LYS A 75 9.05 -13.34 -15.18
C LYS A 75 7.64 -12.82 -15.11
N ILE A 76 6.73 -13.42 -15.86
CA ILE A 76 5.32 -13.06 -15.82
C ILE A 76 4.74 -13.56 -14.48
N PRO A 77 4.16 -12.67 -13.64
CA PRO A 77 3.48 -13.08 -12.43
C PRO A 77 2.16 -13.78 -12.76
N HIS A 78 1.83 -14.83 -12.00
CA HIS A 78 0.56 -15.55 -12.13
C HIS A 78 -0.08 -15.75 -10.76
N GLY A 79 -1.42 -15.76 -10.73
CA GLY A 79 -2.22 -15.98 -9.52
C GLY A 79 -2.61 -14.69 -8.80
N GLY A 80 -3.62 -14.81 -7.93
CA GLY A 80 -4.21 -13.66 -7.24
C GLY A 80 -4.75 -12.62 -8.22
N MET A 81 -4.54 -11.34 -7.92
CA MET A 81 -4.99 -10.23 -8.77
C MET A 81 -4.21 -10.10 -10.08
N PHE A 82 -3.04 -10.74 -10.23
CA PHE A 82 -2.29 -10.74 -11.49
C PHE A 82 -3.00 -11.46 -12.65
N THR A 83 -4.04 -12.26 -12.36
CA THR A 83 -4.90 -12.85 -13.40
C THR A 83 -5.73 -11.79 -14.14
N TYR A 84 -5.96 -10.63 -13.51
CA TYR A 84 -6.84 -9.57 -14.03
C TYR A 84 -6.07 -8.31 -14.43
N ILE A 85 -5.04 -7.94 -13.66
CA ILE A 85 -4.30 -6.68 -13.82
C ILE A 85 -2.79 -6.87 -13.66
N SER A 86 -2.01 -6.19 -14.50
CA SER A 86 -0.54 -6.32 -14.49
C SER A 86 0.11 -5.75 -13.23
N GLY A 87 -0.45 -4.67 -12.67
CA GLY A 87 0.05 -3.97 -11.48
C GLY A 87 -0.76 -4.28 -10.23
N ALA A 88 -0.92 -5.57 -9.91
CA ALA A 88 -1.79 -6.01 -8.82
C ALA A 88 -1.45 -5.42 -7.44
N ASN A 89 -0.15 -5.29 -7.13
CA ASN A 89 0.30 -4.68 -5.88
C ASN A 89 0.00 -3.17 -5.82
N PHE A 90 0.21 -2.45 -6.93
CA PHE A 90 -0.15 -1.02 -7.03
C PHE A 90 -1.66 -0.79 -6.89
N PHE A 91 -2.48 -1.65 -7.48
CA PHE A 91 -3.93 -1.57 -7.30
C PHE A 91 -4.33 -1.78 -5.84
N GLY A 92 -3.72 -2.77 -5.16
CA GLY A 92 -3.93 -2.97 -3.73
C GLY A 92 -3.57 -1.73 -2.91
N GLU A 93 -2.40 -1.14 -3.18
CA GLU A 93 -1.93 0.07 -2.48
C GLU A 93 -2.85 1.28 -2.74
N ILE A 94 -3.34 1.45 -3.97
CA ILE A 94 -4.31 2.51 -4.28
C ILE A 94 -5.61 2.32 -3.51
N LEU A 95 -6.17 1.10 -3.47
CA LEU A 95 -7.37 0.82 -2.67
C LEU A 95 -7.13 1.04 -1.17
N GLU A 96 -5.95 0.66 -0.68
CA GLU A 96 -5.55 0.85 0.71
C GLU A 96 -5.61 2.33 1.09
N TRP A 97 -4.99 3.21 0.30
CA TRP A 97 -4.96 4.66 0.59
C TRP A 97 -6.24 5.42 0.23
N ILE A 98 -7.14 4.82 -0.56
CA ILE A 98 -8.49 5.36 -0.78
C ILE A 98 -9.38 5.10 0.45
N GLY A 99 -9.17 3.98 1.14
CA GLY A 99 -9.91 3.58 2.33
C GLY A 99 -9.51 4.33 3.58
#